data_AF-A0A2D7M3D1-F1
#
_entry.id   AF-A0A2D7M3D1-F1
#
_cell.length_a   1.000
_cell.length_b   1.000
_cell.length_c   1.000
_cell.angle_alpha   90.00
_cell.angle_beta   90.00
_cell.angle_gamma   90.00
#
_symmetry.space_group_name_H-M   'P 1'
#
loop_
_entity.id
_entity.type
_entity.pdbx_description
1 polymer ?
#
loop_
_entity_poly.entity_id
_entity_poly.type
_entity_poly.pdbx_seq_one_letter_code
_entity_poly.pdbx_strand_id
1 'polypeptide(L)'
;MIVRRSLWLCLCVGVLLTIFSVTVVADDVIVLKSGRTIIGKILKRTDQSLEVEMVVGKSRAKITISTDEIERIEKGENPDNEFRKRWSSLDPKDLEGHNTLLQWCVGQGLKIQATQVRQRIQKIELALLKDKFPDLWCRPCGATGKINCLGCQGKGVEVSPCQRCAGQGTVGCRACSRKKEGSLDCRRCGGAGTYERFDPSKGRKVKTRCSTCSGKGKIECPTCSGKQKSRCDDCKGEGGKSLPCRDCSGKKALICKPCEASGVKGNPEKKPLPKEEVKKGSDAEKSEEAPPKKKPVIKKNPFG
;
A
#
# COMPACT_ATOMS: atom_id res chain seq x y z
N MET A 1 -27.53 -74.57 -8.89
CA MET A 1 -26.63 -75.15 -7.87
C MET A 1 -25.73 -74.04 -7.33
N ILE A 2 -26.03 -73.50 -6.15
CA ILE A 2 -25.38 -73.81 -4.85
C ILE A 2 -24.01 -73.09 -4.76
N VAL A 3 -23.96 -71.85 -4.24
CA VAL A 3 -23.78 -71.43 -2.83
C VAL A 3 -22.30 -71.41 -2.38
N ARG A 4 -21.86 -70.22 -1.92
CA ARG A 4 -20.99 -69.88 -0.74
C ARG A 4 -20.32 -68.52 -1.03
N ARG A 5 -20.67 -67.36 -0.44
CA ARG A 5 -20.95 -66.95 0.95
C ARG A 5 -19.83 -67.32 1.93
N SER A 6 -19.09 -66.30 2.40
CA SER A 6 -18.52 -66.07 3.77
C SER A 6 -17.57 -64.86 3.69
N LEU A 7 -17.91 -63.64 4.14
CA LEU A 7 -18.10 -63.20 5.53
C LEU A 7 -16.77 -63.22 6.32
N TRP A 8 -16.17 -62.04 6.55
CA TRP A 8 -15.27 -61.67 7.66
C TRP A 8 -15.35 -60.13 7.76
N LEU A 9 -16.24 -59.60 8.59
CA LEU A 9 -16.03 -59.11 9.97
C LEU A 9 -15.15 -57.84 10.08
N CYS A 10 -15.85 -56.75 10.39
CA CYS A 10 -15.57 -55.78 11.45
C CYS A 10 -14.15 -55.25 11.63
N LEU A 11 -13.95 -53.99 11.26
CA LEU A 11 -13.34 -53.02 12.18
C LEU A 11 -13.85 -51.61 11.85
N CYS A 12 -14.96 -51.26 12.51
CA CYS A 12 -15.43 -49.90 12.69
C CYS A 12 -14.42 -49.14 13.56
N VAL A 13 -13.56 -48.33 12.95
CA VAL A 13 -12.94 -47.20 13.66
C VAL A 13 -13.62 -45.94 13.12
N GLY A 14 -14.75 -45.61 13.74
CA GLY A 14 -15.42 -44.35 13.56
C GLY A 14 -14.52 -43.23 14.08
N VAL A 15 -13.75 -42.62 13.18
CA VAL A 15 -13.12 -41.33 13.44
C VAL A 15 -14.24 -40.30 13.39
N LEU A 16 -14.85 -40.07 14.56
CA LEU A 16 -15.72 -38.94 14.82
C LEU A 16 -14.89 -37.68 14.61
N LEU A 17 -14.95 -37.14 13.40
CA LEU A 17 -14.35 -35.87 13.04
C LEU A 17 -15.21 -34.78 13.72
N THR A 18 -14.91 -34.52 14.99
CA THR A 18 -15.48 -33.42 15.75
C THR A 18 -15.04 -32.13 15.09
N ILE A 19 -15.97 -31.55 14.34
CA ILE A 19 -15.89 -30.18 13.84
C ILE A 19 -15.80 -29.29 15.08
N PHE A 20 -14.58 -28.89 15.45
CA PHE A 20 -14.38 -27.81 16.42
C PHE A 20 -14.92 -26.54 15.76
N SER A 21 -16.16 -26.21 16.09
CA SER A 21 -16.76 -24.91 15.82
C SER A 21 -15.89 -23.85 16.49
N VAL A 22 -15.02 -23.20 15.73
CA VAL A 22 -14.26 -22.04 16.19
C VAL A 22 -15.29 -20.94 16.43
N THR A 23 -15.70 -20.77 17.68
CA THR A 23 -16.49 -19.61 18.09
C THR A 23 -15.58 -18.39 18.01
N VAL A 24 -15.68 -17.68 16.88
CA VAL A 24 -15.12 -16.34 16.72
C VAL A 24 -15.95 -15.42 17.60
N VAL A 25 -15.55 -15.30 18.87
CA VAL A 25 -16.19 -14.37 19.82
C VAL A 25 -15.67 -12.98 19.49
N ALA A 26 -16.60 -12.07 19.18
CA ALA A 26 -16.31 -10.70 18.78
C ALA A 26 -15.73 -9.86 19.93
N ASP A 27 -14.99 -8.80 19.60
CA ASP A 27 -14.40 -7.88 20.56
C ASP A 27 -15.43 -6.82 20.98
N ASP A 28 -15.57 -6.58 22.28
CA ASP A 28 -16.47 -5.58 22.85
C ASP A 28 -15.82 -4.19 22.87
N VAL A 29 -16.62 -3.14 22.72
CA VAL A 29 -16.18 -1.75 22.84
C VAL A 29 -16.58 -1.23 24.22
N ILE A 30 -15.58 -0.92 25.04
CA ILE A 30 -15.76 -0.43 26.40
C ILE A 30 -15.46 1.06 26.39
N VAL A 31 -16.48 1.86 26.67
CA VAL A 31 -16.38 3.32 26.78
C VAL A 31 -16.20 3.68 28.25
N LEU A 32 -15.08 4.32 28.58
CA LEU A 32 -14.79 4.79 29.92
C LEU A 32 -15.37 6.19 30.15
N LYS A 33 -15.70 6.53 31.39
CA LYS A 33 -16.15 7.88 31.82
C LYS A 33 -15.14 8.99 31.49
N SER A 34 -13.88 8.62 31.24
CA SER A 34 -12.83 9.53 30.78
C SER A 34 -12.91 9.89 29.29
N GLY A 35 -13.84 9.31 28.53
CA GLY A 35 -13.97 9.44 27.09
C GLY A 35 -13.02 8.54 26.27
N ARG A 36 -12.21 7.71 26.92
CA ARG A 36 -11.35 6.72 26.25
C ARG A 36 -12.16 5.49 25.86
N THR A 37 -11.88 4.95 24.68
CA THR A 37 -12.48 3.70 24.18
C THR A 37 -11.47 2.58 24.14
N ILE A 38 -11.88 1.41 24.63
CA ILE A 38 -11.07 0.19 24.66
C ILE A 38 -11.79 -0.86 23.82
N ILE A 39 -11.08 -1.44 22.85
CA ILE A 39 -11.60 -2.49 21.97
C ILE A 39 -10.89 -3.79 22.31
N GLY A 40 -11.64 -4.79 22.74
CA GLY A 40 -11.07 -6.11 23.06
C GLY A 40 -12.10 -7.10 23.58
N LYS A 41 -11.70 -8.36 23.65
CA LYS A 41 -12.53 -9.44 24.14
C LYS A 41 -12.61 -9.40 25.66
N ILE A 42 -13.81 -9.31 26.22
CA ILE A 42 -14.01 -9.44 27.66
C ILE A 42 -13.76 -10.91 28.05
N LEU A 43 -12.69 -11.15 28.80
CA LEU A 43 -12.31 -12.48 29.28
C LEU A 43 -13.07 -12.85 30.56
N LYS A 44 -13.23 -11.87 31.46
CA LYS A 44 -13.85 -12.08 32.76
C LYS A 44 -14.55 -10.80 33.21
N ARG A 45 -15.73 -10.96 33.80
CA ARG A 45 -16.48 -9.88 34.43
C ARG A 45 -16.77 -10.25 35.88
N THR A 46 -16.39 -9.36 36.77
CA THR A 46 -16.75 -9.38 38.19
C THR A 46 -17.47 -8.07 38.52
N ASP A 47 -18.10 -7.97 39.69
CA ASP A 47 -18.86 -6.78 40.07
C ASP A 47 -17.97 -5.53 40.20
N GLN A 48 -16.67 -5.73 40.45
CA GLN A 48 -15.69 -4.66 40.69
C GLN A 48 -14.67 -4.48 39.56
N SER A 49 -14.49 -5.47 38.69
CA SER A 49 -13.49 -5.40 37.63
C SER A 49 -13.84 -6.20 36.37
N LEU A 50 -13.32 -5.73 35.25
CA LEU A 50 -13.47 -6.27 33.91
C LEU A 50 -12.09 -6.59 33.32
N GLU A 51 -11.83 -7.86 32.99
CA GLU A 51 -10.62 -8.27 32.28
C GLU A 51 -10.86 -8.30 30.79
N VAL A 52 -10.01 -7.62 30.03
CA VAL A 52 -10.15 -7.44 28.58
C VAL A 52 -8.85 -7.82 27.88
N GLU A 53 -8.94 -8.64 26.84
CA GLU A 53 -7.84 -8.94 25.93
C GLU A 53 -7.93 -8.07 24.68
N MET A 54 -6.92 -7.23 24.45
CA MET A 54 -6.80 -6.38 23.28
C MET A 54 -5.68 -6.84 22.36
N VAL A 55 -5.88 -6.67 21.05
CA VAL A 55 -4.85 -6.93 20.03
C VAL A 55 -4.20 -5.62 19.64
N VAL A 56 -2.91 -5.45 19.99
CA VAL A 56 -2.11 -4.29 19.61
C VAL A 56 -1.07 -4.74 18.58
N GLY A 57 -1.38 -4.49 17.31
CA GLY A 57 -0.54 -4.94 16.19
C GLY A 57 -0.52 -6.46 16.06
N LYS A 58 0.60 -7.10 16.41
CA LYS A 58 0.77 -8.57 16.40
C LYS A 58 0.71 -9.20 17.79
N SER A 59 0.64 -8.39 18.84
CA SER A 59 0.70 -8.85 20.23
C SER A 59 -0.68 -8.75 20.88
N ARG A 60 -0.94 -9.64 21.84
CA ARG A 60 -2.15 -9.60 22.68
C ARG A 60 -1.77 -9.04 24.04
N ALA A 61 -2.51 -8.06 24.53
CA ALA A 61 -2.32 -7.47 25.85
C ALA A 61 -3.59 -7.69 26.68
N LYS A 62 -3.43 -8.03 27.95
CA LYS A 62 -4.53 -8.17 28.92
C LYS A 62 -4.52 -6.97 29.84
N ILE A 63 -5.69 -6.37 30.02
CA ILE A 63 -5.89 -5.23 30.91
C ILE A 63 -7.07 -5.50 31.84
N THR A 64 -6.97 -4.98 33.06
CA THR A 64 -8.05 -5.03 34.05
C THR A 64 -8.55 -3.62 34.28
N ILE A 65 -9.86 -3.42 34.12
CA ILE A 65 -10.54 -2.13 34.21
C ILE A 65 -11.51 -2.19 35.38
N SER A 66 -11.59 -1.14 36.20
CA SER A 66 -12.61 -1.05 37.24
C SER A 66 -13.99 -0.79 36.64
N THR A 67 -15.03 -1.48 37.12
CA THR A 67 -16.41 -1.28 36.64
C THR A 67 -16.92 0.14 36.88
N ASP A 68 -16.40 0.84 37.89
CA ASP A 68 -16.75 2.23 38.19
C ASP A 68 -16.26 3.24 37.14
N GLU A 69 -15.22 2.87 36.39
CA GLU A 69 -14.66 3.71 35.32
C GLU A 69 -15.40 3.54 34.00
N ILE A 70 -16.26 2.52 33.89
CA ILE A 70 -16.99 2.19 32.69
C ILE A 70 -18.27 3.04 32.62
N GLU A 71 -18.45 3.75 31.51
CA GLU A 71 -19.66 4.48 31.21
C GLU A 71 -20.69 3.57 30.53
N ARG A 72 -20.26 2.82 29.51
CA ARG A 72 -21.07 1.82 28.82
C ARG A 72 -20.20 0.77 28.16
N ILE A 73 -20.76 -0.42 27.98
CA ILE A 73 -20.17 -1.51 27.20
C ILE A 73 -21.07 -1.74 26.00
N GLU A 74 -20.56 -1.42 24.82
CA GLU A 74 -21.20 -1.76 23.55
C GLU A 74 -20.75 -3.18 23.21
N LYS A 75 -21.66 -4.15 23.39
CA LYS A 75 -21.42 -5.54 22.99
C LYS A 75 -21.16 -5.55 21.50
N GLY A 76 -19.93 -5.81 21.13
CA GLY A 76 -19.42 -5.46 19.82
C GLY A 76 -19.70 -6.59 18.83
N GLU A 77 -20.81 -6.52 18.10
CA GLU A 77 -20.75 -6.91 16.69
C GLU A 77 -19.87 -5.88 15.98
N ASN A 78 -18.56 -5.99 16.18
CA ASN A 78 -17.60 -5.09 15.60
C ASN A 78 -17.78 -5.14 14.08
N PRO A 79 -18.04 -4.01 13.39
CA PRO A 79 -18.18 -3.98 11.95
C PRO A 79 -16.96 -4.59 11.23
N ASP A 80 -15.77 -4.57 11.82
CA ASP A 80 -14.61 -5.29 11.25
C ASP A 80 -14.76 -6.82 11.24
N ASN A 81 -15.38 -7.39 12.27
CA ASN A 81 -15.62 -8.83 12.34
C ASN A 81 -16.75 -9.23 11.41
N GLU A 82 -17.83 -8.44 11.36
CA GLU A 82 -18.89 -8.66 10.40
C GLU A 82 -18.38 -8.53 8.96
N PHE A 83 -17.52 -7.54 8.69
CA PHE A 83 -16.83 -7.40 7.41
C PHE A 83 -16.07 -8.67 7.04
N ARG A 84 -15.22 -9.18 7.94
CA ARG A 84 -14.43 -10.40 7.70
C ARG A 84 -15.33 -11.61 7.43
N LYS A 85 -16.40 -11.76 8.21
CA LYS A 85 -17.38 -12.84 8.02
C LYS A 85 -18.01 -12.77 6.64
N ARG A 86 -18.61 -11.61 6.29
CA ARG A 86 -19.21 -11.36 4.96
C ARG A 86 -18.19 -11.54 3.84
N TRP A 87 -16.99 -11.00 3.99
CA TRP A 87 -15.91 -11.12 3.01
C TRP A 87 -15.49 -12.57 2.76
N SER A 88 -15.37 -13.38 3.82
CA SER A 88 -14.97 -14.79 3.71
C SER A 88 -16.06 -15.70 3.15
N SER A 89 -17.33 -15.33 3.30
CA SER A 89 -18.48 -16.08 2.77
C SER A 89 -18.80 -15.77 1.31
N LEU A 90 -18.26 -14.67 0.76
CA LEU A 90 -18.55 -14.26 -0.62
C LEU A 90 -17.76 -15.09 -1.64
N ASP A 91 -18.43 -15.48 -2.72
CA ASP A 91 -17.75 -16.12 -3.84
C ASP A 91 -16.79 -15.11 -4.50
N PRO A 92 -15.52 -15.48 -4.77
CA PRO A 92 -14.55 -14.68 -5.51
C PRO A 92 -15.02 -13.98 -6.79
N LYS A 93 -16.02 -14.52 -7.48
CA LYS A 93 -16.57 -14.04 -8.76
C LYS A 93 -17.93 -13.35 -8.62
N ASP A 94 -18.55 -13.38 -7.43
CA ASP A 94 -19.85 -12.77 -7.20
C ASP A 94 -19.75 -11.24 -7.14
N LEU A 95 -20.02 -10.58 -8.27
CA LEU A 95 -19.97 -9.13 -8.39
C LEU A 95 -21.04 -8.44 -7.52
N GLU A 96 -22.24 -9.00 -7.44
CA GLU A 96 -23.38 -8.40 -6.74
C GLU A 96 -23.18 -8.46 -5.22
N GLY A 97 -22.72 -9.60 -4.70
CA GLY A 97 -22.39 -9.75 -3.29
C GLY A 97 -21.27 -8.81 -2.84
N HIS A 98 -20.24 -8.61 -3.68
CA HIS A 98 -19.19 -7.62 -3.39
C HIS A 98 -19.71 -6.18 -3.43
N ASN A 99 -20.61 -5.83 -4.35
CA ASN A 99 -21.24 -4.50 -4.39
C ASN A 99 -22.11 -4.24 -3.15
N THR A 100 -22.90 -5.22 -2.73
CA THR A 100 -23.70 -5.15 -1.50
C THR A 100 -22.79 -4.95 -0.26
N LEU A 101 -21.68 -5.69 -0.20
CA LEU A 101 -20.69 -5.53 0.87
C LEU A 101 -20.04 -4.14 0.85
N LEU A 102 -19.75 -3.60 -0.34
CA LEU A 102 -19.20 -2.25 -0.48
C LEU A 102 -20.18 -1.19 0.04
N GLN A 103 -21.46 -1.27 -0.32
CA GLN A 103 -22.47 -0.33 0.17
C GLN A 103 -22.58 -0.38 1.68
N TRP A 104 -22.59 -1.60 2.25
CA TRP A 104 -22.58 -1.78 3.70
C TRP A 104 -21.31 -1.18 4.34
N CYS A 105 -20.12 -1.40 3.78
CA CYS A 105 -18.88 -0.79 4.30
C CYS A 105 -18.94 0.73 4.29
N VAL A 106 -19.51 1.33 3.25
CA VAL A 106 -19.69 2.79 3.16
C VAL A 106 -20.68 3.28 4.21
N GLY A 107 -21.80 2.57 4.42
CA GLY A 107 -22.79 2.88 5.45
C GLY A 107 -22.22 2.80 6.87
N GLN A 108 -21.30 1.87 7.12
CA GLN A 108 -20.62 1.70 8.41
C GLN A 108 -19.36 2.58 8.58
N GLY A 109 -19.02 3.43 7.59
CA GLY A 109 -17.84 4.30 7.66
C GLY A 109 -16.49 3.58 7.54
N LEU A 110 -16.48 2.32 7.10
CA LEU A 110 -15.30 1.45 6.98
C LEU A 110 -14.47 1.76 5.72
N LYS A 111 -13.74 2.89 5.74
CA LYS A 111 -13.03 3.43 4.56
C LYS A 111 -11.95 2.50 3.98
N ILE A 112 -11.19 1.82 4.85
CA ILE A 112 -10.08 0.95 4.43
C ILE A 112 -10.63 -0.32 3.76
N GLN A 113 -11.62 -0.93 4.40
CA GLN A 113 -12.33 -2.13 3.97
C GLN A 113 -13.08 -1.85 2.67
N ALA A 114 -13.81 -0.74 2.59
CA ALA A 114 -14.44 -0.29 1.34
C ALA A 114 -13.43 -0.15 0.18
N THR A 115 -12.22 0.34 0.46
CA THR A 115 -11.16 0.43 -0.56
C THR A 115 -10.70 -0.95 -1.01
N GLN A 116 -10.57 -1.91 -0.10
CA GLN A 116 -10.25 -3.30 -0.43
C GLN A 116 -11.35 -3.95 -1.28
N VAL A 117 -12.63 -3.75 -0.92
CA VAL A 117 -13.75 -4.28 -1.70
C VAL A 117 -13.79 -3.69 -3.10
N ARG A 118 -13.61 -2.37 -3.25
CA ARG A 118 -13.53 -1.72 -4.57
C ARG A 118 -12.43 -2.31 -5.46
N GLN A 119 -11.25 -2.54 -4.90
CA GLN A 119 -10.15 -3.17 -5.64
C GLN A 119 -10.49 -4.59 -6.10
N ARG A 120 -11.27 -5.33 -5.31
CA ARG A 120 -11.73 -6.67 -5.65
C ARG A 120 -12.81 -6.64 -6.74
N ILE A 121 -13.79 -5.77 -6.60
CA ILE A 121 -14.83 -5.52 -7.62
C ILE A 121 -14.19 -5.22 -8.98
N GLN A 122 -13.24 -4.29 -9.03
CA GLN A 122 -12.52 -3.96 -10.27
C GLN A 122 -11.83 -5.18 -10.90
N LYS A 123 -11.27 -6.09 -10.10
CA LYS A 123 -10.66 -7.32 -10.62
C LYS A 123 -11.71 -8.28 -11.18
N ILE A 124 -12.87 -8.39 -10.54
CA ILE A 124 -13.99 -9.22 -10.99
C ILE A 124 -14.54 -8.66 -12.30
N GLU A 125 -14.81 -7.36 -12.37
CA GLU A 125 -15.26 -6.67 -13.59
C GLU A 125 -14.29 -6.91 -14.76
N LEU A 126 -12.99 -6.80 -14.52
CA LEU A 126 -11.97 -7.07 -15.54
C LEU A 126 -11.95 -8.53 -15.98
N ALA A 127 -12.20 -9.48 -15.07
CA ALA A 127 -12.29 -10.90 -15.41
C ALA A 127 -13.54 -11.15 -16.26
N LEU A 128 -14.70 -10.65 -15.84
CA LEU A 128 -15.96 -10.75 -16.59
C LEU A 128 -15.83 -10.12 -17.98
N LEU A 129 -15.14 -8.98 -18.10
CA LEU A 129 -14.93 -8.31 -19.37
C LEU A 129 -14.04 -9.15 -20.31
N LYS A 130 -13.02 -9.82 -19.78
CA LYS A 130 -12.16 -10.73 -20.56
C LYS A 130 -12.91 -11.99 -20.99
N ASP A 131 -13.73 -12.55 -20.10
CA ASP A 131 -14.55 -13.72 -20.40
C ASP A 131 -15.62 -13.38 -21.47
N LYS A 132 -16.20 -12.17 -21.40
CA LYS A 132 -17.17 -11.67 -22.38
C LYS A 132 -16.54 -11.37 -23.74
N PHE A 133 -15.26 -10.96 -23.78
CA PHE A 133 -14.54 -10.54 -24.98
C PHE A 133 -13.12 -11.14 -25.08
N PRO A 134 -12.99 -12.47 -25.24
CA PRO A 134 -11.69 -13.17 -25.16
C PRO A 134 -10.69 -12.75 -26.24
N ASP A 135 -11.19 -12.41 -27.44
CA ASP A 135 -10.34 -12.01 -28.58
C ASP A 135 -10.19 -10.49 -28.74
N LEU A 136 -11.07 -9.72 -28.09
CA LEU A 136 -11.17 -8.28 -28.28
C LEU A 136 -10.61 -7.47 -27.11
N TRP A 137 -10.31 -8.07 -25.95
CA TRP A 137 -9.76 -7.29 -24.84
C TRP A 137 -8.41 -6.65 -25.19
N CYS A 138 -8.22 -5.45 -24.67
CA CYS A 138 -7.04 -4.64 -24.97
C CYS A 138 -5.84 -5.13 -24.16
N ARG A 139 -4.96 -5.90 -24.82
CA ARG A 139 -3.68 -6.37 -24.24
C ARG A 139 -2.81 -5.22 -23.70
N PRO A 140 -2.58 -4.10 -24.43
CA PRO A 140 -1.74 -2.99 -23.95
C PRO A 140 -2.12 -2.42 -22.58
N CYS A 141 -3.41 -2.36 -22.23
CA CYS A 141 -3.86 -1.87 -20.93
C CYS A 141 -4.37 -2.98 -20.01
N GLY A 142 -4.29 -4.25 -20.39
CA GLY A 142 -4.82 -5.35 -19.57
C GLY A 142 -6.33 -5.29 -19.33
N ALA A 143 -7.08 -4.72 -20.28
CA ALA A 143 -8.51 -4.40 -20.17
C ALA A 143 -8.90 -3.27 -19.19
N THR A 144 -7.94 -2.56 -18.58
CA THR A 144 -8.23 -1.47 -17.63
C THR A 144 -8.63 -0.13 -18.26
N GLY A 145 -8.44 0.02 -19.57
CA GLY A 145 -8.66 1.29 -20.28
C GLY A 145 -7.61 2.37 -20.01
N LYS A 146 -6.68 2.15 -19.07
CA LYS A 146 -5.66 3.11 -18.67
C LYS A 146 -4.28 2.48 -18.72
N ILE A 147 -3.28 3.26 -19.09
CA ILE A 147 -1.88 2.84 -19.09
C ILE A 147 -1.14 3.76 -18.13
N ASN A 148 -0.27 3.19 -17.29
CA ASN A 148 0.59 3.98 -16.43
C ASN A 148 1.44 4.92 -17.29
N CYS A 149 1.54 6.19 -16.87
CA CYS A 149 2.38 7.15 -17.56
C CYS A 149 3.83 6.65 -17.55
N LEU A 150 4.43 6.49 -18.73
CA LEU A 150 5.78 5.94 -18.87
C LEU A 150 6.84 6.84 -18.23
N GLY A 151 6.72 8.17 -18.38
CA GLY A 151 7.68 9.13 -17.83
C GLY A 151 7.78 9.15 -16.31
N CYS A 152 6.69 8.83 -15.59
CA CYS A 152 6.69 8.79 -14.12
C CYS A 152 6.35 7.43 -13.53
N GLN A 153 6.17 6.40 -14.36
CA GLN A 153 5.79 5.04 -13.97
C GLN A 153 4.58 4.99 -13.01
N GLY A 154 3.58 5.85 -13.24
CA GLY A 154 2.39 5.91 -12.38
C GLY A 154 2.52 6.73 -11.10
N LYS A 155 3.69 7.35 -10.83
CA LYS A 155 3.85 8.23 -9.65
C LYS A 155 3.15 9.56 -9.82
N GLY A 156 3.03 10.05 -11.06
CA GLY A 156 2.46 11.35 -11.41
C GLY A 156 3.36 12.53 -11.08
N VAL A 157 4.49 12.29 -10.44
CA VAL A 157 5.47 13.30 -10.07
C VAL A 157 6.85 12.90 -10.57
N GLU A 158 7.62 13.91 -10.95
CA GLU A 158 9.02 13.80 -11.30
C GLU A 158 9.83 14.55 -10.26
N VAL A 159 10.75 13.86 -9.60
CA VAL A 159 11.57 14.46 -8.54
C VAL A 159 12.86 14.96 -9.20
N SER A 160 12.98 16.26 -9.31
CA SER A 160 14.25 16.88 -9.70
C SER A 160 15.22 16.80 -8.52
N PRO A 161 16.32 16.03 -8.63
CA PRO A 161 17.22 15.82 -7.51
C PRO A 161 17.88 17.15 -7.12
N CYS A 162 17.94 17.42 -5.82
CA CYS A 162 18.64 18.58 -5.29
C CYS A 162 20.13 18.46 -5.60
N GLN A 163 20.72 19.48 -6.24
CA GLN A 163 22.13 19.46 -6.66
C GLN A 163 23.09 19.30 -5.48
N ARG A 164 22.74 19.85 -4.31
CA ARG A 164 23.59 19.82 -3.11
C ARG A 164 23.62 18.47 -2.39
N CYS A 165 22.54 17.69 -2.45
CA CYS A 165 22.45 16.36 -1.82
C CYS A 165 22.21 15.20 -2.80
N ALA A 166 22.22 15.48 -4.10
CA ALA A 166 21.99 14.53 -5.19
C ALA A 166 20.78 13.59 -4.96
N GLY A 167 19.65 14.12 -4.49
CA GLY A 167 18.47 13.29 -4.23
C GLY A 167 18.35 12.71 -2.82
N GLN A 168 19.40 12.73 -2.00
CA GLN A 168 19.43 12.01 -0.71
C GLN A 168 18.70 12.74 0.43
N GLY A 169 18.42 14.04 0.27
CA GLY A 169 17.82 14.88 1.31
C GLY A 169 18.76 15.20 2.48
N THR A 170 19.93 14.58 2.54
CA THR A 170 20.92 14.78 3.59
C THR A 170 22.29 15.06 3.01
N VAL A 171 23.07 15.86 3.73
CA VAL A 171 24.46 16.15 3.38
C VAL A 171 25.37 15.62 4.48
N GLY A 172 26.50 15.02 4.09
CA GLY A 172 27.50 14.54 5.03
C GLY A 172 28.12 15.71 5.79
N CYS A 173 28.26 15.56 7.11
CA CYS A 173 28.94 16.54 7.94
C CYS A 173 30.42 16.57 7.57
N ARG A 174 30.86 17.68 6.95
CA ARG A 174 32.25 17.90 6.56
C ARG A 174 33.16 18.03 7.78
N ALA A 175 32.65 18.61 8.88
CA ALA A 175 33.41 18.86 10.09
C ALA A 175 33.98 17.56 10.71
N CYS A 176 33.19 16.48 10.74
CA CYS A 176 33.67 15.17 11.21
C CYS A 176 34.16 14.25 10.10
N SER A 177 34.25 14.71 8.85
CA SER A 177 34.66 13.91 7.68
C SER A 177 33.97 12.55 7.58
N ARG A 178 32.72 12.45 8.04
CA ARG A 178 31.96 11.19 8.14
C ARG A 178 32.63 10.08 8.99
N LYS A 179 33.56 10.43 9.89
CA LYS A 179 34.11 9.51 10.90
C LYS A 179 32.98 8.81 11.65
N LYS A 180 33.14 7.50 11.93
CA LYS A 180 32.15 6.69 12.66
C LYS A 180 31.68 7.41 13.93
N GLU A 181 30.37 7.44 14.14
CA GLU A 181 29.65 8.09 15.26
C GLU A 181 29.70 9.62 15.30
N GLY A 182 30.20 10.29 14.25
CA GLY A 182 30.26 11.75 14.23
C GLY A 182 31.11 12.30 15.36
N SER A 183 32.15 11.55 15.74
CA SER A 183 33.09 11.91 16.79
C SER A 183 34.33 12.59 16.20
N LEU A 184 34.84 13.58 16.92
CA LEU A 184 36.09 14.26 16.65
C LEU A 184 37.11 13.87 17.72
N ASP A 185 38.37 13.77 17.33
CA ASP A 185 39.44 13.59 18.30
C ASP A 185 39.55 14.86 19.15
N CYS A 186 39.63 14.68 20.46
CA CYS A 186 39.73 15.80 21.39
C CYS A 186 41.04 16.54 21.14
N ARG A 187 40.95 17.77 20.61
CA ARG A 187 42.12 18.59 20.27
C ARG A 187 43.12 18.75 21.41
N ARG A 188 42.63 18.78 22.66
CA ARG A 188 43.46 18.96 23.86
C ARG A 188 44.34 17.76 24.21
N CYS A 189 43.92 16.54 23.87
CA CYS A 189 44.69 15.31 24.14
C CYS A 189 45.02 14.50 22.88
N GLY A 190 44.76 15.06 21.69
CA GLY A 190 45.02 14.41 20.41
C GLY A 190 44.28 13.09 20.18
N GLY A 191 43.18 12.82 20.90
CA GLY A 191 42.49 11.52 20.83
C GLY A 191 42.86 10.54 21.94
N ALA A 192 43.89 10.80 22.76
CA ALA A 192 44.41 9.85 23.74
C ALA A 192 43.58 9.76 25.04
N GLY A 193 42.73 10.74 25.32
CA GLY A 193 41.93 10.83 26.57
C GLY A 193 42.73 11.23 27.81
N THR A 194 44.05 11.14 27.76
CA THR A 194 44.97 11.59 28.81
C THR A 194 46.10 12.40 28.19
N TYR A 195 46.76 13.24 28.99
CA TYR A 195 48.00 13.90 28.59
C TYR A 195 48.95 13.95 29.79
N GLU A 196 50.25 13.99 29.53
CA GLU A 196 51.26 14.03 30.57
C GLU A 196 51.51 15.48 30.99
N ARG A 197 51.56 15.71 32.31
CA ARG A 197 52.01 16.97 32.89
C ARG A 197 53.03 16.69 33.99
N PHE A 198 54.00 17.57 34.18
CA PHE A 198 54.90 17.48 35.32
C PHE A 198 54.16 17.92 36.60
N ASP A 199 54.27 17.11 37.66
CA ASP A 199 53.69 17.41 38.97
C ASP A 199 54.82 17.75 39.95
N PRO A 200 55.02 19.03 40.32
CA PRO A 200 56.12 19.47 41.19
C PRO A 200 56.14 18.75 42.53
N SER A 201 54.98 18.40 43.09
CA SER A 201 54.87 17.72 44.39
C SER A 201 55.32 16.26 44.34
N LYS A 202 55.36 15.65 43.15
CA LYS A 202 55.76 14.25 42.95
C LYS A 202 57.10 14.11 42.23
N GLY A 203 57.71 15.22 41.80
CA GLY A 203 58.99 15.24 41.09
C GLY A 203 59.01 14.47 39.77
N ARG A 204 57.86 14.13 39.19
CA ARG A 204 57.76 13.31 37.97
C ARG A 204 56.57 13.69 37.10
N LYS A 205 56.59 13.26 35.83
CA LYS A 205 55.45 13.38 34.92
C LYS A 205 54.33 12.45 35.37
N VAL A 206 53.10 12.96 35.42
CA VAL A 206 51.90 12.21 35.76
C VAL A 206 50.91 12.27 34.59
N LYS A 207 50.27 11.12 34.31
CA LYS A 207 49.17 11.05 33.34
C LYS A 207 47.93 11.67 33.95
N THR A 208 47.46 12.75 33.35
CA THR A 208 46.27 13.48 33.78
C THR A 208 45.12 13.19 32.82
N ARG A 209 43.95 12.88 33.38
CA ARG A 209 42.72 12.70 32.58
C ARG A 209 42.35 14.01 31.90
N CYS A 210 42.08 13.96 30.59
CA CYS A 210 41.65 15.14 29.87
C CYS A 210 40.24 15.55 30.32
N SER A 211 40.10 16.76 30.87
CA SER A 211 38.81 17.30 31.33
C SER A 211 37.85 17.58 30.17
N THR A 212 38.36 17.99 29.01
CA THR A 212 37.54 18.38 27.84
C THR A 212 36.81 17.20 27.21
N CYS A 213 37.36 15.99 27.24
CA CYS A 213 36.68 14.78 26.75
C CYS A 213 36.36 13.79 27.88
N SER A 214 36.50 14.22 29.13
CA SER A 214 36.33 13.37 30.33
C SER A 214 37.05 12.03 30.20
N GLY A 215 38.28 12.02 29.70
CA GLY A 215 39.06 10.78 29.52
C GLY A 215 38.74 9.92 28.29
N LYS A 216 37.71 10.24 27.51
CA LYS A 216 37.26 9.39 26.38
C LYS A 216 38.12 9.54 25.12
N GLY A 217 38.93 10.58 25.04
CA GLY A 217 39.74 10.90 23.85
C GLY A 217 38.94 11.48 22.68
N LYS A 218 37.64 11.18 22.59
CA LYS A 218 36.73 11.68 21.56
C LYS A 218 35.72 12.66 22.13
N ILE A 219 35.31 13.62 21.31
CA ILE A 219 34.21 14.55 21.57
C ILE A 219 33.16 14.40 20.47
N GLU A 220 31.89 14.60 20.81
CA GLU A 220 30.83 14.64 19.80
C GLU A 220 31.03 15.84 18.88
N CYS A 221 30.84 15.65 17.57
CA CYS A 221 30.95 16.74 16.62
C CYS A 221 29.86 17.78 16.90
N PRO A 222 30.21 19.04 17.20
CA PRO A 222 29.22 20.06 17.53
C PRO A 222 28.31 20.39 16.34
N THR A 223 28.78 20.17 15.12
CA THR A 223 28.04 20.48 13.89
C THR A 223 26.96 19.45 13.56
N CYS A 224 27.14 18.17 13.90
CA CYS A 224 26.15 17.13 13.61
C CYS A 224 25.60 16.43 14.85
N SER A 225 26.07 16.78 16.05
CA SER A 225 25.68 16.15 17.31
C SER A 225 25.69 14.62 17.22
N GLY A 226 26.78 14.06 16.66
CA GLY A 226 26.93 12.62 16.42
C GLY A 226 26.16 12.02 15.23
N LYS A 227 25.26 12.75 14.57
CA LYS A 227 24.41 12.20 13.48
C LYS A 227 25.11 11.98 12.14
N GLN A 228 26.30 12.58 11.94
CA GLN A 228 27.14 12.51 10.72
C GLN A 228 26.52 13.03 9.41
N LYS A 229 25.20 13.17 9.37
CA LYS A 229 24.41 13.69 8.26
C LYS A 229 23.46 14.76 8.81
N SER A 230 23.43 15.92 8.16
CA SER A 230 22.43 16.94 8.44
C SER A 230 21.40 16.95 7.30
N ARG A 231 20.21 17.49 7.58
CA ARG A 231 19.25 17.77 6.51
C ARG A 231 19.91 18.73 5.52
N CYS A 232 19.69 18.48 4.23
CA CYS A 232 20.15 19.41 3.21
C CYS A 232 19.30 20.67 3.29
N ASP A 233 19.92 21.82 3.51
CA ASP A 233 19.20 23.09 3.69
C ASP A 233 18.38 23.46 2.43
N ASP A 234 18.97 23.26 1.26
CA ASP A 234 18.38 23.66 -0.04
C ASP A 234 17.07 22.92 -0.37
N CYS A 235 16.91 21.69 0.11
CA CYS A 235 15.71 20.88 -0.12
C CYS A 235 15.01 20.52 1.20
N LYS A 236 15.42 21.13 2.32
CA LYS A 236 14.88 20.91 3.68
C LYS A 236 14.73 19.43 4.10
N GLY A 237 15.52 18.53 3.53
CA GLY A 237 15.39 17.09 3.80
C GLY A 237 14.65 16.25 2.74
N GLU A 238 13.99 16.87 1.76
CA GLU A 238 13.13 16.18 0.79
C GLU A 238 13.91 15.52 -0.36
N GLY A 239 15.18 15.86 -0.52
CA GLY A 239 16.05 15.33 -1.57
C GLY A 239 15.88 15.98 -2.94
N GLY A 240 14.83 16.77 -3.16
CA GLY A 240 14.57 17.42 -4.44
C GLY A 240 13.24 18.14 -4.47
N LYS A 241 12.94 18.80 -5.59
CA LYS A 241 11.62 19.40 -5.81
C LYS A 241 10.76 18.41 -6.59
N SER A 242 9.60 18.08 -6.03
CA SER A 242 8.59 17.26 -6.71
C SER A 242 7.79 18.14 -7.65
N LEU A 243 7.91 17.87 -8.95
CA LEU A 243 7.15 18.56 -9.98
C LEU A 243 6.11 17.60 -10.56
N PRO A 244 4.95 18.10 -11.01
CA PRO A 244 4.02 17.26 -11.75
C PRO A 244 4.73 16.71 -12.99
N CYS A 245 4.56 15.41 -13.25
CA CYS A 245 5.15 14.76 -14.42
C CYS A 245 4.67 15.48 -15.69
N ARG A 246 5.59 15.85 -16.57
CA ARG A 246 5.26 16.58 -17.81
C ARG A 246 4.34 15.79 -18.72
N ASP A 247 4.58 14.47 -18.83
CA ASP A 247 3.86 13.59 -19.76
C ASP A 247 2.40 13.30 -19.37
N CYS A 248 2.09 13.31 -18.06
CA CYS A 248 0.72 13.06 -17.59
C CYS A 248 0.12 14.21 -16.80
N SER A 249 0.85 15.31 -16.64
CA SER A 249 0.45 16.49 -15.86
C SER A 249 -0.10 16.12 -14.48
N GLY A 250 0.52 15.15 -13.79
CA GLY A 250 0.06 14.68 -12.49
C GLY A 250 -1.00 13.57 -12.48
N LYS A 251 -1.59 13.20 -13.63
CA LYS A 251 -2.71 12.25 -13.71
C LYS A 251 -2.35 10.78 -13.43
N LYS A 252 -1.05 10.45 -13.33
CA LYS A 252 -0.46 9.12 -13.08
C LYS A 252 -0.69 8.10 -14.20
N ALA A 253 -1.88 8.06 -14.80
CA ALA A 253 -2.23 7.20 -15.90
C ALA A 253 -2.77 8.02 -17.08
N LEU A 254 -2.53 7.52 -18.29
CA LEU A 254 -3.05 8.04 -19.54
C LEU A 254 -4.13 7.10 -20.07
N ILE A 255 -5.04 7.65 -20.87
CA ILE A 255 -6.06 6.86 -21.55
C ILE A 255 -5.36 5.94 -22.55
N CYS A 256 -5.73 4.67 -22.53
CA CYS A 256 -5.23 3.69 -23.48
C CYS A 256 -5.79 4.01 -24.87
N LYS A 257 -4.96 4.60 -25.74
CA LYS A 257 -5.36 4.96 -27.12
C LYS A 257 -5.96 3.77 -27.89
N PRO A 258 -5.39 2.54 -27.86
CA PRO A 258 -5.94 1.39 -28.58
C PRO A 258 -7.39 0.98 -28.23
N CYS A 259 -7.90 1.37 -27.07
CA CYS A 259 -9.27 1.02 -26.65
C CYS A 259 -10.07 2.22 -26.17
N GLU A 260 -9.54 3.44 -26.28
CA GLU A 260 -10.23 4.68 -25.88
C GLU A 260 -10.87 4.61 -24.48
N ALA A 261 -10.13 4.06 -23.51
CA ALA A 261 -10.60 3.80 -22.14
C ALA A 261 -11.62 2.67 -21.93
N SER A 262 -12.15 2.04 -22.98
CA SER A 262 -13.13 0.95 -22.86
C SER A 262 -12.54 -0.38 -22.37
N GLY A 263 -11.22 -0.57 -22.48
CA GLY A 263 -10.58 -1.85 -22.17
C GLY A 263 -10.75 -2.93 -23.25
N VAL A 264 -11.55 -2.67 -24.30
CA VAL A 264 -11.82 -3.60 -25.42
C VAL A 264 -11.51 -2.90 -26.75
N LYS A 265 -10.89 -3.61 -27.70
CA LYS A 265 -10.62 -3.09 -29.04
C LYS A 265 -11.92 -3.00 -29.84
N GLY A 266 -12.08 -1.90 -30.58
CA GLY A 266 -13.19 -1.73 -31.51
C GLY A 266 -14.54 -1.38 -30.90
N ASN A 267 -14.57 -0.97 -29.61
CA ASN A 267 -15.72 -0.46 -28.87
C ASN A 267 -17.07 -1.14 -29.25
N PRO A 268 -17.35 -2.35 -28.74
CA PRO A 268 -18.55 -3.11 -29.12
C PRO A 268 -19.87 -2.42 -28.78
N GLU A 269 -19.89 -1.41 -27.89
CA GLU A 269 -21.08 -0.61 -27.56
C GLU A 269 -21.32 0.56 -28.54
N LYS A 270 -20.36 0.89 -29.40
CA LYS A 270 -20.51 1.88 -30.49
C LYS A 270 -20.65 1.26 -31.89
N LYS A 271 -20.81 -0.05 -31.99
CA LYS A 271 -21.30 -0.65 -33.24
C LYS A 271 -22.82 -0.54 -33.26
N PRO A 272 -23.44 0.03 -34.31
CA PRO A 272 -24.89 -0.12 -34.48
C PRO A 272 -25.20 -1.62 -34.48
N LEU A 273 -26.24 -1.99 -33.73
CA LEU A 273 -26.76 -3.36 -33.65
C LEU A 273 -26.82 -3.97 -35.06
N PRO A 274 -26.50 -5.27 -35.22
CA PRO A 274 -26.65 -5.92 -36.51
C PRO A 274 -28.11 -5.74 -36.95
N LYS A 275 -28.32 -5.07 -38.09
CA LYS A 275 -29.65 -4.98 -38.67
C LYS A 275 -30.10 -6.42 -38.96
N GLU A 276 -31.24 -6.78 -38.38
CA GLU A 276 -31.93 -8.03 -38.67
C GLU A 276 -32.07 -8.21 -40.18
N GLU A 277 -31.86 -9.45 -40.62
CA GLU A 277 -32.07 -9.86 -42.00
C GLU A 277 -33.53 -9.63 -42.40
N VAL A 278 -33.77 -8.65 -43.27
CA VAL A 278 -35.00 -8.60 -44.07
C VAL A 278 -34.62 -8.86 -45.52
N LYS A 279 -35.09 -10.00 -46.02
CA LYS A 279 -35.00 -10.40 -47.43
C LYS A 279 -36.05 -9.65 -48.28
N LYS A 280 -35.59 -9.24 -49.47
CA LYS A 280 -36.28 -9.07 -50.77
C LYS A 280 -37.22 -7.88 -51.04
N GLY A 281 -36.99 -7.30 -52.24
CA GLY A 281 -37.85 -6.41 -53.04
C GLY A 281 -37.02 -5.24 -53.60
N SER A 282 -36.49 -5.28 -54.83
CA SER A 282 -37.06 -4.67 -56.06
C SER A 282 -37.42 -3.18 -55.83
N ASP A 283 -36.89 -2.15 -56.51
CA ASP A 283 -36.52 -1.98 -57.91
C ASP A 283 -35.48 -0.84 -58.09
N ALA A 284 -35.03 -0.68 -59.32
CA ALA A 284 -34.01 0.23 -59.83
C ALA A 284 -34.24 1.73 -59.53
N GLU A 285 -33.14 2.48 -59.38
CA GLU A 285 -32.82 3.57 -60.32
C GLU A 285 -31.36 4.04 -60.21
N LYS A 286 -30.86 4.51 -61.35
CA LYS A 286 -29.48 4.72 -61.76
C LYS A 286 -29.12 6.21 -61.63
N SER A 287 -27.92 6.56 -61.16
CA SER A 287 -27.23 7.76 -61.62
C SER A 287 -25.72 7.69 -61.41
N GLU A 288 -25.01 8.01 -62.50
CA GLU A 288 -23.56 8.07 -62.73
C GLU A 288 -22.99 9.37 -62.12
N GLU A 289 -21.76 9.38 -61.57
CA GLU A 289 -20.54 10.12 -62.04
C GLU A 289 -19.67 10.38 -60.79
N ALA A 290 -18.32 10.47 -60.72
CA ALA A 290 -17.17 10.37 -61.62
C ALA A 290 -15.89 10.15 -60.74
N PRO A 291 -14.77 9.62 -61.28
CA PRO A 291 -13.57 9.21 -60.52
C PRO A 291 -12.57 10.34 -60.13
N PRO A 292 -11.59 10.08 -59.22
CA PRO A 292 -10.97 11.09 -58.36
C PRO A 292 -9.77 11.85 -58.97
N LYS A 293 -9.67 13.15 -58.67
CA LYS A 293 -8.52 14.01 -59.03
C LYS A 293 -7.34 13.82 -58.07
N LYS A 294 -6.21 13.33 -58.60
CA LYS A 294 -4.89 13.30 -57.92
C LYS A 294 -4.28 14.71 -57.90
N LYS A 295 -3.73 15.13 -56.75
CA LYS A 295 -2.96 16.39 -56.63
C LYS A 295 -1.53 16.20 -57.16
N PRO A 296 -0.97 17.20 -57.89
CA PRO A 296 0.32 17.09 -58.55
C PRO A 296 1.52 17.21 -57.59
N VAL A 297 2.56 16.45 -57.91
CA VAL A 297 3.89 16.43 -57.27
C VAL A 297 4.65 17.69 -57.70
N ILE A 298 4.96 18.57 -56.75
CA ILE A 298 5.88 19.70 -56.98
C ILE A 298 7.31 19.16 -56.89
N LYS A 299 7.96 19.05 -58.04
CA LYS A 299 9.42 18.91 -58.14
C LYS A 299 10.03 20.31 -58.30
N LYS A 300 10.88 20.69 -57.33
CA LYS A 300 12.25 21.23 -57.51
C LYS A 300 12.66 22.04 -56.27
N ASN A 301 13.72 21.56 -55.62
CA ASN A 301 14.52 22.30 -54.64
C ASN A 301 15.15 23.52 -55.30
N PRO A 302 15.11 24.70 -54.66
CA PRO A 302 15.81 25.89 -55.16
C PRO A 302 17.12 26.19 -54.42
N PHE A 303 17.76 25.25 -53.72
CA PHE A 303 19.10 25.46 -53.15
C PHE A 303 19.84 24.12 -53.07
N GLY A 304 21.00 24.07 -53.74
CA GLY A 304 22.14 23.33 -53.19
C GLY A 304 22.63 24.01 -51.93
#